data_AF-A0AAU1VQZ2-F1
#
_entry.id   AF-A0AAU1VQZ2-F1
#
_cell.length_a   1.000
_cell.length_b   1.000
_cell.length_c   1.000
_cell.angle_alpha   90.00
_cell.angle_beta   90.00
_cell.angle_gamma   90.00
#
_symmetry.space_group_name_H-M   'P 1'
#
loop_
_entity.id
_entity.type
_entity.pdbx_description
1 polymer ?
#
loop_
_entity_poly.entity_id
_entity_poly.type
_entity_poly.pdbx_seq_one_letter_code
_entity_poly.pdbx_strand_id
1 'polypeptide(L)' 'MTRKVADCRKYPSVSNCSLTISGEEDEVVRAAVEHAVSVHEHQDSPEMREQIRGSLEDEKAAV' A
#
# COMPACT_ATOMS: atom_id res chain seq x y z
N MET A 1 14.69 -3.12 8.54
CA MET A 1 13.98 -4.41 8.58
C MET A 1 13.95 -4.94 7.14
N THR A 2 13.18 -5.97 6.80
CA THR A 2 12.91 -6.24 5.38
C THR A 2 12.01 -5.13 4.84
N ARG A 3 12.43 -4.44 3.77
CA ARG A 3 11.60 -3.42 3.12
C ARG A 3 10.30 -4.04 2.61
N LYS A 4 9.23 -3.26 2.60
CA LYS A 4 7.89 -3.67 2.18
C LYS A 4 7.46 -2.97 0.90
N VAL A 5 6.49 -3.56 0.21
CA VAL A 5 5.90 -3.05 -1.02
C VAL A 5 4.38 -3.12 -0.94
N ALA A 6 3.72 -1.99 -1.19
CA ALA A 6 2.31 -1.92 -1.56
C ALA A 6 2.20 -1.75 -3.09
N ASP A 7 1.61 -2.72 -3.78
CA ASP A 7 1.45 -2.69 -5.24
C ASP A 7 -0.04 -2.55 -5.61
N CYS A 8 -0.47 -1.33 -5.96
CA CYS A 8 -1.86 -1.04 -6.31
C CYS A 8 -2.31 -1.79 -7.58
N ARG A 9 -1.38 -2.20 -8.44
CA ARG A 9 -1.68 -2.91 -9.70
C ARG A 9 -2.28 -4.29 -9.47
N LYS A 10 -2.09 -4.86 -8.27
CA LYS A 10 -2.60 -6.19 -7.91
C LYS A 10 -4.07 -6.19 -7.52
N TYR A 11 -4.68 -5.02 -7.34
CA TYR A 11 -6.07 -4.88 -6.93
C TYR A 11 -6.93 -4.38 -8.09
N PRO A 12 -8.16 -4.91 -8.24
CA PRO A 12 -9.11 -4.34 -9.19
C PRO A 12 -9.44 -2.91 -8.75
N SER A 13 -9.02 -1.93 -9.55
CA SER A 13 -9.16 -0.51 -9.23
C SER A 13 -9.89 0.20 -10.35
N VAL A 14 -10.90 1.01 -10.00
CA VAL A 14 -11.61 1.89 -10.93
C VAL A 14 -10.69 2.97 -11.51
N SER A 15 -9.67 3.37 -10.74
CA SER A 15 -8.72 4.42 -11.13
C SER A 15 -7.57 3.90 -12.00
N ASN A 16 -7.52 2.59 -12.31
CA ASN A 16 -6.38 1.94 -12.99
C ASN A 16 -5.02 2.32 -12.37
N CYS A 17 -4.96 2.33 -11.03
CA CYS A 17 -3.78 2.82 -10.33
C CYS A 17 -2.54 1.96 -10.65
N SER A 18 -1.49 2.62 -11.11
CA SER A 18 -0.22 2.01 -11.50
C SER A 18 0.87 2.14 -10.43
N LEU A 19 0.54 2.74 -9.28
CA LEU A 19 1.51 3.03 -8.24
C LEU A 19 1.99 1.77 -7.53
N THR A 20 3.26 1.81 -7.17
CA THR A 20 3.90 0.88 -6.26
C THR A 20 4.68 1.71 -5.25
N ILE A 21 4.44 1.48 -3.97
CA ILE A 21 5.05 2.23 -2.87
C ILE A 21 5.94 1.26 -2.09
N SER A 22 7.21 1.60 -1.89
CA SER A 22 8.14 0.77 -1.13
C SER A 22 9.00 1.52 -0.13
N GLY A 23 9.32 0.89 1.01
CA GLY A 23 9.92 1.54 2.18
C GLY A 23 9.94 0.64 3.41
N GLU A 24 10.19 1.18 4.60
CA GLU A 24 9.93 0.43 5.83
C GLU A 24 8.40 0.28 6.03
N GLU A 25 7.98 -0.77 6.74
CA GLU A 25 6.56 -1.14 6.86
C GLU A 25 5.64 0.02 7.27
N ASP A 26 5.98 0.74 8.35
CA ASP A 26 5.17 1.87 8.84
C ASP A 26 5.18 3.10 7.91
N GLU A 27 6.19 3.24 7.06
CA GLU A 27 6.20 4.29 6.03
C GLU A 27 5.25 3.93 4.90
N VAL A 28 5.30 2.66 4.46
CA VAL A 28 4.46 2.15 3.37
C VAL A 28 2.99 2.13 3.79
N VAL A 29 2.66 1.68 5.00
CA VAL A 29 1.27 1.70 5.50
C VAL A 29 0.73 3.13 5.51
N ARG A 30 1.46 4.10 6.07
CA ARG A 30 1.01 5.49 6.11
C ARG A 30 0.78 6.04 4.70
N ALA A 31 1.75 5.87 3.80
CA ALA A 31 1.63 6.38 2.43
C ALA A 31 0.50 5.71 1.62
N ALA A 32 0.32 4.39 1.78
CA ALA A 32 -0.74 3.65 1.09
C ALA A 32 -2.13 4.03 1.60
N VAL A 33 -2.30 4.31 2.90
CA VAL A 33 -3.56 4.78 3.48
C VAL A 33 -3.92 6.16 2.92
N GLU A 34 -2.98 7.12 2.96
CA GLU A 34 -3.20 8.45 2.40
C GLU A 34 -3.58 8.40 0.92
N HIS A 35 -2.92 7.55 0.14
CA HIS A 35 -3.26 7.33 -1.26
C HIS A 35 -4.68 6.76 -1.43
N ALA A 36 -5.02 5.72 -0.68
CA ALA A 36 -6.33 5.08 -0.77
C ALA A 36 -7.47 6.01 -0.35
N VAL A 37 -7.27 6.89 0.64
CA VAL A 37 -8.25 7.91 1.01
C VAL A 37 -8.36 8.98 -0.07
N SER A 38 -7.23 9.55 -0.50
CA SER A 38 -7.23 10.70 -1.40
C SER A 38 -7.61 10.37 -2.85
N VAL A 39 -7.37 9.14 -3.31
CA VAL A 39 -7.51 8.75 -4.73
C VAL A 39 -8.58 7.68 -4.94
N HIS A 40 -8.82 6.82 -3.95
CA HIS A 40 -9.84 5.78 -4.00
C HIS A 40 -11.04 6.06 -3.09
N GLU A 41 -11.06 7.23 -2.43
CA GLU A 41 -12.16 7.69 -1.57
C GLU A 41 -12.48 6.68 -0.44
N HIS A 42 -11.51 5.86 -0.06
CA HIS A 42 -11.62 4.96 1.09
C HIS A 42 -11.62 5.78 2.39
N GLN A 43 -12.11 5.17 3.46
CA GLN A 43 -12.14 5.81 4.77
C GLN A 43 -10.97 5.33 5.63
N ASP A 44 -10.17 6.28 6.12
CA ASP A 44 -9.09 5.97 7.06
C ASP A 44 -9.66 5.40 8.35
N SER A 45 -9.40 4.12 8.58
CA SER A 45 -9.87 3.37 9.74
C SER A 45 -8.79 2.38 10.21
N PRO A 46 -8.80 1.99 11.49
CA PRO A 46 -7.85 1.01 12.01
C PRO A 46 -7.87 -0.31 11.21
N GLU A 47 -9.07 -0.79 10.86
CA GLU A 47 -9.26 -2.01 10.08
C GLU A 47 -8.61 -1.90 8.69
N MET A 48 -8.80 -0.77 7.99
CA MET A 48 -8.16 -0.52 6.70
C MET A 48 -6.63 -0.50 6.81
N ARG A 49 -6.09 0.11 7.87
CA ARG A 49 -4.64 0.14 8.13
C ARG A 49 -4.07 -1.26 8.35
N GLU A 50 -4.79 -2.11 9.08
CA GLU A 50 -4.41 -3.51 9.29
C GLU A 50 -4.52 -4.34 8.01
N GLN A 51 -5.58 -4.14 7.21
CA GLN A 51 -5.74 -4.78 5.91
C GLN A 51 -4.57 -4.41 4.97
N ILE A 52 -4.21 -3.13 4.89
CA ILE A 52 -3.07 -2.68 4.09
C ILE A 52 -1.78 -3.32 4.61
N ARG A 53 -1.54 -3.32 5.93
CA ARG A 53 -0.33 -3.92 6.53
C ARG A 53 -0.22 -5.41 6.19
N GLY A 54 -1.31 -6.17 6.30
CA GLY A 54 -1.36 -7.59 5.95
C GLY A 54 -1.24 -7.88 4.46
N SER A 55 -1.47 -6.86 3.61
CA SER A 55 -1.38 -6.96 2.16
C SER A 55 0.00 -6.60 1.60
N LEU A 56 0.92 -6.12 2.44
CA LEU A 56 2.27 -5.74 2.01
C LEU A 56 3.12 -6.97 1.71
N GLU A 57 3.88 -6.89 0.62
CA GLU A 57 4.84 -7.92 0.24
C GLU A 57 6.26 -7.48 0.60
N ASP A 58 7.16 -8.45 0.80
CA ASP A 58 8.58 -8.13 0.95
C ASP A 58 9.16 -7.60 -0.37
N GLU A 59 9.94 -6.52 -0.27
CA GLU A 59 10.65 -5.98 -1.42
C GLU A 59 11.72 -6.98 -1.86
N LYS A 60 11.57 -7.52 -3.07
CA LYS A 60 12.61 -8.35 -3.68
C LYS A 60 13.84 -7.48 -3.91
N ALA A 61 15.00 -7.96 -3.48
CA ALA A 61 16.27 -7.30 -3.75
C ALA A 61 16.38 -7.05 -5.26
N ALA A 62 16.69 -5.81 -5.64
CA ALA A 62 17.02 -5.49 -7.03
C ALA A 62 18.25 -6.32 -7.42
N VAL A 63 18.08 -7.19 -8.41
CA VAL A 63 19.18 -7.93 -9.05
C VAL A 63 19.85 -7.01 -10.05
#